data_AF-L0IE87-F1
#
_entry.id   AF-L0IE87-F1
#
_cell.length_a   1.000
_cell.length_b   1.000
_cell.length_c   1.000
_cell.angle_alpha   90.00
_cell.angle_beta   90.00
_cell.angle_gamma   90.00
#
_symmetry.space_group_name_H-M   'P 1'
#
loop_
_entity.id
_entity.type
_entity.pdbx_description
1 polymer ?
#
loop_
_entity_poly.entity_id
_entity_poly.type
_entity_poly.pdbx_seq_one_letter_code
_entity_poly.pdbx_strand_id
1 'polypeptide(L)'
;MDCPCTVDPVVFIVPESLRACAPDEAAAAAICPRCLTVASAPDSSSTEPDFSRISVAFPDGEGAIALALALGLLESLALNRSAIESALDAAERAGTDTLLVIDRLIDDPDVEPAIDLERRRDKLESLLY
;
A
#
# COMPACT_ATOMS: atom_id res chain seq x y z
N MET A 1 11.68 -8.76 -3.98
CA MET A 1 10.44 -8.98 -3.22
C MET A 1 10.40 -10.44 -2.80
N ASP A 2 10.14 -10.71 -1.53
CA ASP A 2 10.08 -12.07 -0.98
C ASP A 2 8.61 -12.41 -0.66
N CYS A 3 7.88 -12.91 -1.66
CA CYS A 3 6.50 -13.38 -1.49
C CYS A 3 6.26 -14.62 -2.37
N PRO A 4 5.35 -15.53 -1.99
CA PRO A 4 5.16 -16.80 -2.71
C PRO A 4 4.30 -16.71 -3.97
N CYS A 5 3.69 -15.55 -4.27
CA CYS A 5 2.56 -15.46 -5.20
C CYS A 5 2.91 -15.62 -6.69
N THR A 6 4.19 -15.65 -7.09
CA THR A 6 4.65 -15.80 -8.50
C THR A 6 3.98 -14.85 -9.52
N VAL A 7 3.32 -13.79 -9.06
CA VAL A 7 2.71 -12.74 -9.89
C VAL A 7 3.65 -11.56 -10.02
N ASP A 8 3.68 -10.95 -11.19
CA ASP A 8 4.47 -9.75 -11.43
C ASP A 8 3.98 -8.62 -10.52
N PRO A 9 4.85 -7.98 -9.72
CA PRO A 9 4.44 -6.89 -8.86
C PRO A 9 4.05 -5.64 -9.66
N VAL A 10 3.33 -4.73 -9.03
CA VAL A 10 3.13 -3.37 -9.52
C VAL A 10 4.26 -2.52 -8.96
N VAL A 11 5.12 -2.01 -9.84
CA VAL A 11 6.27 -1.16 -9.48
C VAL A 11 5.89 0.30 -9.67
N PHE A 12 6.22 1.14 -8.70
CA PHE A 12 5.90 2.57 -8.72
C PHE A 12 7.05 3.41 -8.16
N ILE A 13 7.13 4.66 -8.62
CA ILE A 13 8.04 5.66 -8.06
C ILE A 13 7.44 6.25 -6.80
N VAL A 14 8.24 6.39 -5.76
CA VAL A 14 7.85 6.99 -4.49
C VAL A 14 8.13 8.50 -4.54
N PRO A 15 7.10 9.36 -4.38
CA PRO A 15 7.28 10.79 -4.21
C PRO A 15 8.22 11.12 -3.05
N GLU A 16 8.99 12.20 -3.18
CA GLU A 16 9.95 12.61 -2.15
C GLU A 16 9.33 12.78 -0.76
N SER A 17 8.11 13.32 -0.70
CA SER A 17 7.31 13.47 0.52
C SER A 17 6.97 12.15 1.21
N LEU A 18 6.97 11.04 0.48
CA LEU A 18 6.56 9.72 0.97
C LEU A 18 7.74 8.74 1.15
N ARG A 19 8.99 9.15 0.87
CA ARG A 19 10.15 8.26 0.99
C ARG A 19 10.34 7.69 2.39
N ALA A 20 10.03 8.45 3.43
CA ALA A 20 10.07 7.96 4.82
C ALA A 20 9.08 6.80 5.09
N CYS A 21 8.08 6.61 4.23
CA CYS A 21 7.13 5.51 4.30
C CYS A 21 7.53 4.33 3.40
N ALA A 22 8.55 4.49 2.56
CA ALA A 22 9.02 3.46 1.65
C ALA A 22 9.93 2.45 2.35
N PRO A 23 9.90 1.16 1.94
CA PRO A 23 10.91 0.21 2.35
C PRO A 23 12.31 0.72 1.99
N ASP A 24 13.24 0.67 2.95
CA ASP A 24 14.61 1.16 2.82
C ASP A 24 14.73 2.64 2.41
N GLU A 25 13.66 3.43 2.59
CA GLU A 25 13.53 4.81 2.10
C GLU A 25 13.81 4.96 0.59
N ALA A 26 13.56 3.89 -0.17
CA ALA A 26 13.87 3.81 -1.58
C ALA A 26 13.00 4.75 -2.44
N ALA A 27 13.55 5.19 -3.58
CA ALA A 27 12.85 6.02 -4.55
C ALA A 27 11.85 5.24 -5.43
N ALA A 28 11.91 3.90 -5.39
CA ALA A 28 10.95 3.02 -6.03
C ALA A 28 10.57 1.87 -5.09
N ALA A 29 9.30 1.48 -5.16
CA ALA A 29 8.77 0.35 -4.42
C ALA A 29 7.90 -0.51 -5.33
N ALA A 30 7.63 -1.72 -4.88
CA ALA A 30 6.81 -2.69 -5.57
C ALA A 30 5.79 -3.28 -4.60
N ILE A 31 4.56 -3.47 -5.05
CA ILE A 31 3.50 -4.16 -4.31
C ILE A 31 3.05 -5.42 -5.07
N CYS A 32 2.94 -6.53 -4.35
CA CYS A 32 2.31 -7.73 -4.91
C CYS A 32 0.80 -7.52 -5.02
N PRO A 33 0.19 -7.66 -6.21
CA PRO A 33 -1.25 -7.43 -6.36
C PRO A 33 -2.12 -8.45 -5.61
N ARG A 34 -1.56 -9.61 -5.28
CA ARG A 34 -2.28 -10.69 -4.60
C ARG A 34 -2.18 -10.59 -3.09
N CYS A 35 -0.96 -10.57 -2.53
CA CYS A 35 -0.77 -10.60 -1.08
C CYS A 35 -0.47 -9.25 -0.43
N LEU A 36 -0.45 -8.17 -1.22
CA LEU A 36 -0.21 -6.80 -0.78
C LEU A 36 1.16 -6.59 -0.10
N THR A 37 2.08 -7.55 -0.21
CA THR A 37 3.46 -7.39 0.28
C THR A 37 4.15 -6.29 -0.50
N VAL A 38 4.79 -5.37 0.22
CA VAL A 38 5.53 -4.24 -0.34
C VAL A 38 7.02 -4.42 -0.09
N ALA A 39 7.84 -4.12 -1.10
CA ALA A 39 9.29 -4.17 -0.99
C ALA A 39 9.92 -3.03 -1.79
N SER A 40 11.17 -2.68 -1.46
CA SER A 40 11.97 -1.78 -2.27
C SER A 40 12.18 -2.39 -3.67
N ALA A 41 12.19 -1.53 -4.68
CA ALA A 41 12.42 -1.90 -6.06
C ALA A 41 13.62 -1.13 -6.61
N PRO A 42 14.36 -1.69 -7.58
CA PRO A 42 15.34 -0.89 -8.30
C PRO A 42 14.63 0.26 -9.01
N ASP A 43 15.26 1.43 -9.04
CA ASP A 43 14.76 2.57 -9.81
C ASP A 43 14.58 2.15 -11.27
N SER A 44 13.32 2.03 -11.69
CA SER A 44 12.94 1.61 -13.03
C SER A 44 12.26 2.76 -13.76
N SER A 45 12.52 2.84 -15.07
CA SER A 45 12.09 3.96 -15.90
C SER A 45 10.57 4.03 -16.03
N SER A 46 9.98 5.03 -15.36
CA SER A 46 8.83 5.88 -15.73
C SER A 46 7.59 5.26 -16.37
N THR A 47 7.35 3.95 -16.24
CA THR A 47 6.07 3.37 -16.65
C THR A 47 5.06 3.68 -15.56
N GLU A 48 3.93 4.26 -15.96
CA GLU A 48 2.84 4.56 -15.05
C GLU A 48 2.36 3.25 -14.39
N PRO A 49 2.33 3.17 -13.06
CA PRO A 49 1.97 1.93 -12.36
C PRO A 49 0.51 1.57 -12.64
N ASP A 50 0.28 0.32 -13.04
CA ASP A 50 -1.07 -0.21 -13.25
C ASP A 50 -1.60 -0.81 -11.95
N PHE A 51 -2.18 0.04 -11.09
CA PHE A 51 -2.75 -0.35 -9.81
C PHE A 51 -4.07 -1.12 -9.95
N SER A 52 -4.73 -1.07 -11.11
CA SER A 52 -5.93 -1.86 -11.40
C SER A 52 -5.68 -3.37 -11.33
N ARG A 53 -4.42 -3.79 -11.42
CA ARG A 53 -3.97 -5.18 -11.24
C ARG A 53 -4.14 -5.70 -9.82
N ILE A 54 -4.26 -4.82 -8.83
CA ILE A 54 -4.49 -5.17 -7.41
C ILE A 54 -5.97 -5.46 -7.20
N SER A 55 -6.81 -4.48 -7.53
CA SER A 55 -8.27 -4.56 -7.43
C SER A 55 -8.87 -3.40 -8.21
N VAL A 56 -10.08 -3.58 -8.72
CA VAL A 56 -10.88 -2.48 -9.31
C VAL A 56 -11.24 -1.40 -8.29
N ALA A 57 -11.15 -1.71 -6.99
CA ALA A 57 -11.35 -0.76 -5.91
C ALA A 57 -10.10 0.05 -5.58
N PHE A 58 -8.92 -0.37 -6.05
CA PHE A 58 -7.67 0.31 -5.77
C PHE A 58 -7.62 1.64 -6.54
N PRO A 59 -7.23 2.75 -5.90
CA PRO A 59 -7.13 4.05 -6.57
C PRO A 59 -5.98 4.08 -7.58
N ASP A 60 -5.87 5.20 -8.30
CA ASP A 60 -4.73 5.51 -9.17
C ASP A 60 -3.95 6.73 -8.68
N GLY A 61 -2.78 6.98 -9.29
CA GLY A 61 -1.97 8.17 -9.03
C GLY A 61 -1.32 8.20 -7.64
N GLU A 62 -1.14 9.41 -7.09
CA GLU A 62 -0.42 9.60 -5.83
C GLU A 62 -1.14 8.98 -4.62
N GLY A 63 -2.49 8.99 -4.62
CA GLY A 63 -3.28 8.33 -3.57
C GLY A 63 -3.05 6.83 -3.52
N ALA A 64 -2.87 6.19 -4.68
CA ALA A 64 -2.53 4.78 -4.79
C ALA A 64 -1.14 4.46 -4.26
N ILE A 65 -0.15 5.31 -4.55
CA ILE A 65 1.20 5.16 -4.03
C ILE A 65 1.19 5.27 -2.50
N ALA A 66 0.54 6.30 -1.96
CA ALA A 66 0.43 6.51 -0.52
C ALA A 66 -0.28 5.33 0.18
N LEU A 67 -1.39 4.84 -0.38
CA LEU A 67 -2.11 3.68 0.15
C LEU A 67 -1.26 2.40 0.09
N ALA A 68 -0.57 2.15 -1.02
CA ALA A 68 0.31 0.98 -1.16
C ALA A 68 1.40 0.98 -0.08
N LEU A 69 2.04 2.14 0.17
CA LEU A 69 3.03 2.26 1.25
C LEU A 69 2.41 2.02 2.63
N ALA A 70 1.23 2.58 2.89
CA ALA A 70 0.52 2.34 4.15
C ALA A 70 0.29 0.84 4.38
N LEU A 71 -0.20 0.10 3.36
CA LEU A 71 -0.42 -1.35 3.42
C LEU A 71 0.86 -2.13 3.74
N GLY A 72 2.00 -1.76 3.15
CA GLY A 72 3.30 -2.36 3.47
C GLY A 72 3.69 -2.18 4.93
N LEU A 73 3.43 -0.99 5.50
CA LEU A 73 3.73 -0.68 6.89
C LEU A 73 2.81 -1.41 7.87
N LEU A 74 1.63 -1.86 7.42
CA LEU A 74 0.67 -2.62 8.24
C LEU A 74 1.18 -3.98 8.66
N GLU A 75 2.31 -4.50 8.17
CA GLU A 75 2.93 -5.69 8.74
C GLU A 75 3.31 -5.47 10.22
N SER A 76 3.80 -4.27 10.54
CA SER A 76 4.21 -3.87 11.89
C SER A 76 3.62 -2.52 12.30
N LEU A 77 2.32 -2.51 12.62
CA LEU A 77 1.59 -1.29 12.99
C LEU A 77 2.23 -0.55 14.18
N ALA A 78 2.69 -1.29 15.19
CA ALA A 78 3.29 -0.70 16.39
C ALA A 78 4.60 0.06 16.10
N LEU A 79 5.42 -0.44 15.18
CA LEU A 79 6.69 0.19 14.81
C LEU A 79 6.47 1.37 13.84
N ASN A 80 5.42 1.28 13.02
CA ASN A 80 5.24 2.19 11.88
C ASN A 80 4.11 3.20 12.09
N ARG A 81 3.56 3.35 13.30
CA ARG A 81 2.35 4.15 13.57
C ARG A 81 2.34 5.53 12.89
N SER A 82 3.37 6.34 13.10
CA SER A 82 3.44 7.70 12.54
C SER A 82 3.59 7.71 11.01
N ALA A 83 4.30 6.74 10.44
CA ALA A 83 4.44 6.62 8.99
C ALA A 83 3.13 6.16 8.34
N ILE A 84 2.42 5.23 8.99
CA ILE A 84 1.07 4.79 8.58
C ILE A 84 0.11 5.97 8.56
N GLU A 85 0.02 6.71 9.68
CA GLU A 85 -0.84 7.90 9.76
C GLU A 85 -0.51 8.87 8.63
N SER A 86 0.78 9.20 8.42
CA SER A 86 1.21 10.13 7.37
C SER A 86 0.85 9.66 5.96
N ALA A 87 1.00 8.37 5.66
CA ALA A 87 0.67 7.79 4.37
C ALA A 87 -0.84 7.76 4.11
N LEU A 88 -1.65 7.39 5.12
CA LEU A 88 -3.11 7.42 5.01
C LEU A 88 -3.61 8.87 4.81
N ASP A 89 -3.08 9.80 5.58
CA ASP A 89 -3.34 11.23 5.45
C ASP A 89 -3.03 11.76 4.03
N ALA A 90 -1.92 11.31 3.44
CA ALA A 90 -1.55 11.69 2.08
C ALA A 90 -2.51 11.11 1.04
N ALA A 91 -2.92 9.84 1.21
CA ALA A 91 -3.90 9.21 0.35
C ALA A 91 -5.27 9.91 0.42
N GLU A 92 -5.74 10.27 1.62
CA GLU A 92 -6.98 11.01 1.81
C GLU A 92 -6.95 12.41 1.19
N ARG A 93 -5.83 13.14 1.36
CA ARG A 93 -5.64 14.45 0.71
C ARG A 93 -5.62 14.34 -0.82
N ALA A 94 -5.20 13.19 -1.36
CA ALA A 94 -5.28 12.87 -2.79
C ALA A 94 -6.68 12.39 -3.23
N GLY A 95 -7.66 12.34 -2.32
CA GLY A 95 -9.05 11.99 -2.62
C GLY A 95 -9.39 10.50 -2.49
N THR A 96 -8.52 9.72 -1.86
CA THR A 96 -8.78 8.28 -1.59
C THR A 96 -9.39 8.09 -0.22
N ASP A 97 -10.60 7.52 -0.15
CA ASP A 97 -11.17 7.04 1.11
C ASP A 97 -10.46 5.73 1.51
N THR A 98 -9.46 5.84 2.39
CA THR A 98 -8.53 4.75 2.67
C THR A 98 -9.20 3.57 3.35
N LEU A 99 -10.08 3.82 4.34
CA LEU A 99 -10.80 2.75 5.03
C LEU A 99 -11.77 2.03 4.09
N LEU A 100 -12.48 2.77 3.23
CA LEU A 100 -13.36 2.17 2.24
C LEU A 100 -12.62 1.29 1.23
N VAL A 101 -11.42 1.71 0.79
CA VAL A 101 -10.61 0.87 -0.10
C VAL A 101 -10.12 -0.39 0.62
N ILE A 102 -9.66 -0.27 1.87
CA ILE A 102 -9.24 -1.43 2.67
C ILE A 102 -10.41 -2.41 2.86
N ASP A 103 -11.61 -1.92 3.17
CA ASP A 103 -12.83 -2.74 3.29
C ASP A 103 -13.11 -3.50 1.99
N ARG A 104 -13.00 -2.83 0.84
CA ARG A 104 -13.18 -3.48 -0.47
C ARG A 104 -12.09 -4.51 -0.79
N LEU A 105 -10.85 -4.28 -0.35
CA LEU A 105 -9.76 -5.25 -0.52
C LEU A 105 -9.94 -6.48 0.37
N ILE A 106 -10.53 -6.33 1.55
CA ILE A 106 -10.90 -7.45 2.42
C ILE A 106 -11.97 -8.33 1.75
N ASP A 107 -12.91 -7.70 1.05
CA ASP A 107 -14.00 -8.39 0.35
C ASP A 107 -13.61 -8.92 -1.06
N ASP A 108 -12.42 -8.59 -1.57
CA ASP A 108 -11.99 -8.96 -2.93
C ASP A 108 -11.40 -10.39 -2.94
N PRO A 109 -12.04 -11.36 -3.64
CA PRO A 109 -11.58 -12.75 -3.65
C PRO A 109 -10.25 -12.97 -4.40
N ASP A 110 -9.83 -12.02 -5.23
CA ASP A 110 -8.54 -12.11 -5.94
C ASP A 110 -7.37 -11.60 -5.08
N VAL A 111 -7.67 -10.99 -3.93
CA VAL A 111 -6.70 -10.48 -2.96
C VAL A 111 -6.60 -11.43 -1.77
N GLU A 112 -5.39 -11.91 -1.47
CA GLU A 112 -5.08 -12.82 -0.36
C GLU A 112 -3.95 -12.22 0.50
N PRO A 113 -4.26 -11.23 1.36
CA PRO A 113 -3.24 -10.47 2.08
C PRO A 113 -2.31 -11.37 2.92
N ALA A 114 -1.01 -11.09 2.90
CA ALA A 114 -0.03 -11.83 3.71
C ALA A 114 -0.20 -11.60 5.23
N ILE A 115 -1.00 -10.58 5.60
CA ILE A 115 -1.33 -10.21 6.97
C ILE A 115 -2.84 -10.35 7.18
N ASP A 116 -3.25 -10.47 8.44
CA ASP A 116 -4.66 -10.37 8.85
C ASP A 116 -5.16 -8.92 8.65
N LEU A 117 -5.57 -8.59 7.41
CA LEU A 117 -5.91 -7.23 6.98
C LEU A 117 -7.16 -6.72 7.70
N GLU A 118 -8.17 -7.57 7.90
CA GLU A 118 -9.38 -7.27 8.67
C GLU A 118 -9.02 -6.79 10.08
N ARG A 119 -8.17 -7.53 10.80
CA ARG A 119 -7.72 -7.13 12.13
C ARG A 119 -6.88 -5.85 12.12
N ARG A 120 -6.15 -5.55 11.04
CA ARG A 120 -5.40 -4.29 10.93
C ARG A 120 -6.33 -3.11 10.66
N ARG A 121 -7.35 -3.30 9.83
CA ARG A 121 -8.40 -2.31 9.55
C ARG A 121 -9.09 -1.87 10.84
N ASP A 122 -9.52 -2.80 11.70
CA ASP A 122 -10.15 -2.46 12.99
C ASP A 122 -9.25 -1.60 13.89
N LYS A 123 -7.95 -1.91 13.90
CA LYS A 123 -6.96 -1.13 14.67
C LYS A 123 -6.71 0.25 14.09
N LEU A 124 -6.77 0.41 12.77
CA LEU A 124 -6.66 1.71 12.13
C LEU A 124 -7.87 2.59 12.46
N GLU A 125 -9.08 2.04 12.38
CA GLU A 125 -10.29 2.78 12.73
C GLU A 125 -10.24 3.28 14.19
N SER A 126 -9.87 2.42 15.14
CA SER A 126 -9.68 2.81 16.55
C SER A 126 -8.52 3.78 16.81
N LEU A 127 -7.61 3.94 15.85
CA LEU A 127 -6.44 4.81 15.97
C LEU A 127 -6.71 6.19 15.39
N LEU A 128 -7.53 6.27 14.35
CA LEU A 128 -7.93 7.48 13.66
C LEU A 128 -9.15 8.15 14.32
N TYR A 129 -9.98 7.39 15.06
CA TYR A 129 -11.21 7.84 15.71
C TYR A 129 -11.27 7.42 17.19
#